data_AF-A0A839SZ81-F1
#
_entry.id   AF-A0A839SZ81-F1
#
_cell.length_a   1.000
_cell.length_b   1.000
_cell.length_c   1.000
_cell.angle_alpha   90.00
_cell.angle_beta   90.00
_cell.angle_gamma   90.00
#
_symmetry.space_group_name_H-M   'P 1'
#
loop_
_entity.id
_entity.type
_entity.pdbx_description
1 polymer ?
#
loop_
_entity_poly.entity_id
_entity_poly.type
_entity_poly.pdbx_seq_one_letter_code
_entity_poly.pdbx_strand_id
1 'polypeptide(L)'
;MSDNQDNTIIFNMADEFIEIANRLVGNEKKDLGHVSTAFRYAAARFSVHEASCKFNDLPNEQEKLQKWYTNQFDAMLQENFEDHIERLGQNFIVEMSGD
;
A
#
# COMPACT_ATOMS: atom_id res chain seq x y z
N MET A 1 16.51 15.72 7.77
CA MET A 1 15.67 16.71 7.04
C MET A 1 15.34 16.23 5.63
N SER A 2 16.27 15.59 4.88
CA SER A 2 15.96 15.00 3.55
C SER A 2 15.01 13.81 3.62
N ASP A 3 15.20 12.91 4.59
CA ASP A 3 14.42 11.66 4.67
C ASP A 3 12.91 11.90 4.88
N ASN A 4 12.54 12.97 5.60
CA ASN A 4 11.14 13.36 5.76
C ASN A 4 10.52 13.93 4.48
N GLN A 5 11.32 14.58 3.63
CA GLN A 5 10.83 15.14 2.37
C GLN A 5 10.59 14.03 1.34
N ASP A 6 11.51 13.06 1.26
CA ASP A 6 11.37 11.90 0.36
C ASP A 6 10.17 11.01 0.76
N ASN A 7 9.99 10.76 2.06
CA ASN A 7 8.82 10.04 2.55
C ASN A 7 7.51 10.77 2.22
N THR A 8 7.48 12.10 2.37
CA THR A 8 6.31 12.92 2.01
C THR A 8 5.95 12.78 0.54
N ILE A 9 6.94 12.74 -0.36
CA ILE A 9 6.71 12.56 -1.80
C ILE A 9 6.09 11.18 -2.08
N ILE A 10 6.60 10.13 -1.46
CA ILE A 10 6.06 8.77 -1.63
C ILE A 10 4.64 8.67 -1.10
N PHE A 11 4.35 9.25 0.07
CA PHE A 11 3.00 9.26 0.64
C PHE A 11 2.00 10.01 -0.24
N ASN A 12 2.37 11.18 -0.75
CA ASN A 12 1.51 11.93 -1.67
C ASN A 12 1.19 11.13 -2.94
N MET A 13 2.18 10.43 -3.52
CA MET A 13 1.92 9.56 -4.67
C MET A 13 1.04 8.35 -4.31
N ALA A 14 1.21 7.79 -3.10
CA ALA A 14 0.35 6.72 -2.61
C ALA A 14 -1.11 7.19 -2.48
N ASP A 15 -1.33 8.40 -1.97
CA ASP A 15 -2.64 9.02 -1.84
C ASP A 15 -3.33 9.17 -3.21
N GLU A 16 -2.61 9.57 -4.26
CA GLU A 16 -3.17 9.63 -5.62
C GLU A 16 -3.69 8.26 -6.10
N PHE A 17 -3.00 7.17 -5.77
CA PHE A 17 -3.46 5.82 -6.10
C PHE A 17 -4.69 5.42 -5.27
N ILE A 18 -4.75 5.84 -4.00
CA ILE A 18 -5.90 5.63 -3.11
C ILE A 18 -7.11 6.43 -3.58
N GLU A 19 -6.95 7.67 -4.04
CA GLU A 19 -8.03 8.48 -4.62
C GLU A 19 -8.69 7.76 -5.80
N ILE A 20 -7.90 7.12 -6.66
CA ILE A 20 -8.43 6.32 -7.77
C ILE A 20 -9.23 5.12 -7.23
N ALA A 21 -8.69 4.38 -6.26
CA ALA A 21 -9.41 3.25 -5.65
C ALA A 21 -10.72 3.70 -4.99
N ASN A 22 -10.70 4.82 -4.27
CA ASN A 22 -11.87 5.44 -3.64
C ASN A 22 -12.90 5.88 -4.67
N ARG A 23 -12.48 6.45 -5.82
CA ARG A 23 -13.40 6.77 -6.92
C ARG A 23 -14.08 5.53 -7.48
N LEU A 24 -13.34 4.44 -7.70
CA LEU A 24 -13.89 3.19 -8.22
C LEU A 24 -14.96 2.61 -7.29
N VAL A 25 -14.71 2.61 -5.97
CA VAL A 25 -15.66 2.08 -4.98
C VAL A 25 -16.81 3.06 -4.76
N GLY A 26 -16.52 4.33 -4.48
CA GLY A 26 -17.49 5.33 -4.07
C GLY A 26 -18.37 5.85 -5.21
N ASN A 27 -17.75 6.25 -6.33
CA ASN A 27 -18.45 6.91 -7.44
C ASN A 27 -18.93 5.90 -8.47
N GLU A 28 -18.05 4.97 -8.86
CA GLU A 28 -18.35 3.97 -9.90
C GLU A 28 -19.00 2.69 -9.36
N LYS A 29 -19.23 2.62 -8.04
CA LYS A 29 -19.91 1.53 -7.33
C LYS A 29 -19.33 0.14 -7.66
N LYS A 30 -18.02 0.06 -7.91
CA LYS A 30 -17.32 -1.22 -8.08
C LYS A 30 -17.23 -1.92 -6.73
N ASP A 31 -17.26 -3.25 -6.76
CA ASP A 31 -17.08 -4.06 -5.56
C ASP A 31 -15.72 -3.80 -4.91
N LEU A 32 -15.72 -3.60 -3.59
CA LEU A 32 -14.52 -3.29 -2.82
C LEU A 32 -13.47 -4.41 -2.91
N GLY A 33 -13.91 -5.67 -2.89
CA GLY A 33 -13.03 -6.83 -2.99
C GLY A 33 -12.34 -6.91 -4.35
N HIS A 34 -13.07 -6.62 -5.43
CA HIS A 34 -12.52 -6.52 -6.78
C HIS A 34 -11.52 -5.37 -6.91
N VAL A 35 -11.86 -4.16 -6.44
CA VAL A 35 -10.95 -3.01 -6.49
C VAL A 35 -9.69 -3.29 -5.69
N SER A 36 -9.81 -3.83 -4.47
CA SER A 36 -8.67 -4.19 -3.63
C SER A 36 -7.76 -5.24 -4.27
N THR A 37 -8.35 -6.25 -4.92
CA THR A 37 -7.58 -7.30 -5.62
C THR A 37 -6.89 -6.74 -6.86
N ALA A 38 -7.58 -5.90 -7.63
CA ALA A 38 -7.00 -5.21 -8.77
C ALA A 38 -5.84 -4.29 -8.36
N PHE A 39 -5.96 -3.61 -7.22
CA PHE A 39 -4.92 -2.73 -6.69
C PHE A 39 -3.64 -3.49 -6.34
N ARG A 40 -3.76 -4.61 -5.61
CA ARG A 40 -2.62 -5.51 -5.32
C ARG A 40 -1.98 -6.05 -6.60
N TYR A 41 -2.79 -6.42 -7.59
CA TYR A 41 -2.29 -6.89 -8.87
C TYR A 41 -1.57 -5.80 -9.68
N ALA A 42 -2.08 -4.56 -9.64
CA ALA A 42 -1.44 -3.41 -10.27
C ALA A 42 -0.08 -3.09 -9.62
N ALA A 43 -0.01 -3.10 -8.28
CA ALA A 43 1.25 -2.93 -7.55
C ALA A 43 2.28 -3.99 -7.97
N ALA A 44 1.90 -5.28 -7.99
CA ALA A 44 2.80 -6.36 -8.42
C ALA A 44 3.32 -6.17 -9.86
N ARG A 45 2.44 -5.79 -10.80
CA ARG A 45 2.84 -5.51 -12.20
C ARG A 45 3.82 -4.34 -12.29
N PHE A 46 3.59 -3.29 -11.53
CA PHE A 46 4.45 -2.11 -11.54
C PHE A 46 5.81 -2.41 -10.88
N SER A 47 5.85 -3.18 -9.79
CA SER A 47 7.09 -3.66 -9.18
C SER A 47 7.92 -4.51 -10.15
N VAL A 48 7.30 -5.44 -10.88
CA VAL A 48 8.03 -6.22 -11.90
C VAL A 48 8.51 -5.34 -13.05
N HIS A 49 7.74 -4.31 -13.43
CA HIS A 49 8.18 -3.33 -14.43
C HIS A 49 9.39 -2.52 -13.94
N GLU A 50 9.38 -2.03 -12.70
CA GLU A 50 10.52 -1.36 -12.08
C GLU A 50 11.77 -2.25 -12.11
N ALA A 51 11.65 -3.52 -11.72
CA ALA A 51 12.72 -4.50 -11.84
C ALA A 51 13.22 -4.62 -13.29
N SER A 52 12.32 -4.70 -14.26
CA SER A 52 12.70 -4.81 -15.68
C SER A 52 13.47 -3.61 -16.22
N CYS A 53 13.29 -2.43 -15.62
CA CYS A 53 14.06 -1.23 -15.95
C CYS A 53 15.44 -1.21 -15.29
N LYS A 54 15.63 -1.93 -14.18
CA LYS A 54 16.84 -1.90 -13.35
C LYS A 54 17.77 -3.10 -13.58
N PHE A 55 17.24 -4.23 -14.03
CA PHE A 55 17.96 -5.50 -14.17
C PHE A 55 17.84 -6.05 -15.59
N ASN A 56 18.98 -6.35 -16.21
CA ASN A 56 19.03 -6.95 -17.56
C ASN A 56 18.77 -8.46 -17.54
N ASP A 57 19.03 -9.13 -16.41
CA ASP A 57 18.88 -10.58 -16.23
C ASP A 57 17.83 -10.88 -15.16
N LEU A 58 16.58 -10.56 -15.50
CA LEU A 58 15.44 -10.82 -14.62
C LEU A 58 15.30 -12.29 -14.19
N PRO A 59 15.51 -13.30 -15.07
CA PRO A 59 15.38 -14.69 -14.65
C PRO A 59 16.30 -15.06 -13.48
N ASN A 60 17.56 -14.59 -13.48
CA ASN A 60 18.50 -14.88 -12.40
C ASN A 60 18.27 -14.03 -11.14
N GLU A 61 17.66 -12.85 -11.26
CA GLU A 61 17.34 -11.98 -10.11
C GLU A 61 15.92 -12.22 -9.54
N GLN A 62 15.09 -13.02 -10.21
CA GLN A 62 13.65 -13.14 -9.90
C GLN A 62 13.38 -13.48 -8.44
N GLU A 63 14.00 -14.53 -7.89
CA GLU A 63 13.72 -14.98 -6.52
C GLU A 63 14.09 -13.90 -5.49
N LYS A 64 15.26 -13.28 -5.68
CA LYS A 64 15.77 -12.22 -4.81
C LYS A 64 14.87 -10.98 -4.86
N LEU A 65 14.47 -10.56 -6.05
CA LEU A 65 13.59 -9.41 -6.24
C LEU A 65 12.20 -9.68 -5.69
N GLN A 66 11.63 -10.86 -5.96
CA GLN A 66 10.34 -11.27 -5.42
C GLN A 66 10.35 -11.21 -3.89
N LYS A 67 11.37 -11.77 -3.24
CA LYS A 67 11.53 -11.71 -1.78
C LYS A 67 11.68 -10.28 -1.28
N TRP A 68 12.45 -9.44 -1.98
CA TRP A 68 12.61 -8.04 -1.61
C TRP A 68 11.28 -7.29 -1.65
N TYR A 69 10.54 -7.38 -2.77
CA TYR A 69 9.23 -6.74 -2.91
C TYR A 69 8.22 -7.22 -1.87
N THR A 70 8.14 -8.54 -1.62
CA THR A 70 7.20 -9.06 -0.63
C THR A 70 7.53 -8.60 0.79
N ASN A 71 8.82 -8.53 1.15
CA ASN A 71 9.23 -8.06 2.48
C ASN A 71 8.92 -6.57 2.69
N GLN A 72 9.12 -5.74 1.64
CA GLN A 72 8.73 -4.32 1.70
C GLN A 72 7.22 -4.18 1.89
N PHE A 73 6.42 -4.94 1.11
CA PHE A 73 4.97 -4.92 1.22
C PHE A 73 4.45 -5.41 2.57
N ASP A 74 5.07 -6.46 3.12
CA ASP A 74 4.74 -6.99 4.44
C ASP A 74 4.98 -5.96 5.56
N ALA A 75 6.13 -5.25 5.51
CA ALA A 75 6.43 -4.19 6.46
C ALA A 75 5.39 -3.05 6.40
N MET A 76 5.03 -2.60 5.19
CA MET A 76 4.01 -1.56 5.01
C MET A 76 2.62 -2.03 5.48
N LEU A 77 2.27 -3.29 5.24
CA LEU A 77 1.03 -3.88 5.74
C LEU A 77 1.00 -3.89 7.26
N GLN A 78 2.09 -4.33 7.90
CA GLN A 78 2.20 -4.37 9.36
C GLN A 78 2.00 -2.97 9.95
N GLU A 79 2.69 -1.95 9.43
CA GLU A 79 2.56 -0.57 9.88
C GLU A 79 1.10 -0.09 9.77
N ASN A 80 0.45 -0.34 8.62
CA ASN A 80 -0.95 0.03 8.43
C ASN A 80 -1.91 -0.73 9.36
N PHE A 81 -1.65 -2.01 9.64
CA PHE A 81 -2.45 -2.78 10.59
C PHE A 81 -2.32 -2.24 12.01
N GLU A 82 -1.11 -1.95 12.47
CA GLU A 82 -0.84 -1.35 13.79
C GLU A 82 -1.63 -0.03 13.92
N ASP A 83 -1.50 0.84 12.93
CA ASP A 83 -2.25 2.09 12.80
C ASP A 83 -3.78 1.91 12.90
N HIS A 84 -4.33 0.94 12.18
CA HIS A 84 -5.77 0.65 12.21
C HIS A 84 -6.21 0.07 13.55
N ILE A 85 -5.41 -0.80 14.17
CA ILE A 85 -5.66 -1.38 15.48
C ILE A 85 -5.68 -0.28 16.55
N GLU A 86 -4.71 0.64 16.53
CA GLU A 86 -4.65 1.78 17.45
C GLU A 86 -5.87 2.69 17.32
N ARG A 87 -6.25 3.06 16.09
CA ARG A 87 -7.44 3.88 15.84
C ARG A 87 -8.72 3.21 16.33
N LEU A 88 -8.86 1.90 16.15
CA LEU A 88 -10.01 1.14 16.66
C LEU A 88 -10.04 1.11 18.19
N GLY A 89 -8.87 0.91 18.83
CA GLY A 89 -8.75 0.95 20.30
C GLY A 89 -9.05 2.33 20.89
N GLN A 90 -8.63 3.40 20.24
CA GLN A 90 -8.94 4.77 20.66
C GLN A 90 -10.43 5.09 20.56
N ASN A 91 -11.08 4.70 19.46
CA ASN A 91 -12.53 4.89 19.31
C ASN A 91 -13.31 4.16 20.42
N PHE A 92 -12.85 2.98 20.83
CA PHE A 92 -13.45 2.23 21.94
C PHE A 92 -13.32 2.95 23.29
N ILE A 93 -12.20 3.63 23.55
CA ILE A 93 -11.99 4.42 24.78
C ILE A 93 -12.89 5.66 24.80
N VAL A 94 -13.05 6.34 23.67
CA VAL A 94 -13.91 7.54 23.56
C VAL A 94 -15.38 7.19 23.77
N GLU A 95 -15.88 6.09 23.18
CA GLU A 95 -17.26 5.62 23.39
C GLU A 95 -17.55 5.22 24.84
N MET A 96 -16.53 4.73 25.58
CA MET A 96 -16.65 4.36 26.99
C MET A 96 -16.48 5.53 27.97
N SER A 97 -16.04 6.69 27.49
CA SER A 97 -15.77 7.89 28.32
C SER A 97 -16.86 8.97 28.16
N GLY A 98 -17.90 8.70 27.36
CA GLY A 98 -19.03 9.59 27.15
C GLY A 98 -20.24 9.21 28.01
N ASP A 99 -20.18 9.54 29.30
CA ASP A 99 -21.32 9.66 30.23
C ASP A 99 -21.30 11.06 30.86
#